data_AF-A0AAU5CVT8-F1
#
_entry.id   AF-A0AAU5CVT8-F1
#
_cell.length_a   1.000
_cell.length_b   1.000
_cell.length_c   1.000
_cell.angle_alpha   90.00
_cell.angle_beta   90.00
_cell.angle_gamma   90.00
#
_symmetry.space_group_name_H-M   'P 1'
#
loop_
_entity.id
_entity.type
_entity.pdbx_description
1 polymer ?
#
loop_
_entity_poly.entity_id
_entity_poly.type
_entity_poly.pdbx_seq_one_letter_code
_entity_poly.pdbx_strand_id
1 'polypeptide(L)' 'MTGHPEEGPHMRQLLGAYVLDALPAAEACTVARHLQNCDRCAADYAAVAEAAALLPLLTEEDLLE' A
#
# COMPACT_ATOMS: atom_id res chain seq x y z
N MET A 1 22.01 2.24 -2.02
CA MET A 1 21.04 3.11 -1.32
C MET A 1 20.70 4.27 -2.24
N THR A 2 19.78 4.04 -3.18
CA THR A 2 19.27 5.03 -4.13
C THR A 2 17.76 4.97 -4.08
N GLY A 3 17.19 5.51 -3.00
CA GLY A 3 15.78 5.86 -2.98
C GLY A 3 15.65 7.24 -3.62
N HIS A 4 15.03 7.31 -4.78
CA HIS A 4 14.71 8.59 -5.41
C HIS A 4 13.70 9.31 -4.49
N PRO A 5 14.05 10.47 -3.91
CA PRO A 5 13.26 11.13 -2.87
C PRO A 5 11.90 11.64 -3.37
N GLU A 6 11.72 11.74 -4.69
CA GLU A 6 10.47 12.15 -5.34
C GLU A 6 9.41 11.03 -5.49
N GLU A 7 9.78 9.75 -5.28
CA GLU A 7 8.83 8.61 -5.40
C GLU A 7 8.10 8.29 -4.08
N GLY A 8 8.62 8.74 -2.94
CA GLY A 8 8.09 8.43 -1.60
C GLY A 8 6.63 8.85 -1.34
N PRO A 9 6.20 10.09 -1.66
CA PRO A 9 4.83 10.52 -1.40
C PRO A 9 3.79 9.89 -2.35
N HIS A 10 4.16 9.65 -3.61
CA HIS A 10 3.31 8.91 -4.55
C HIS A 10 3.18 7.43 -4.17
N MET A 11 4.26 6.79 -3.72
CA MET A 11 4.24 5.38 -3.34
C MET A 11 3.28 5.14 -2.16
N ARG A 12 3.29 5.99 -1.13
CA ARG A 12 2.40 5.84 0.04
C ARG A 12 0.91 5.90 -0.33
N GLN A 13 0.55 6.68 -1.35
CA GLN A 13 -0.83 6.73 -1.88
C GLN A 13 -1.21 5.43 -2.62
N LEU A 14 -0.25 4.80 -3.31
CA LEU A 14 -0.47 3.55 -4.04
C LEU A 14 -0.57 2.32 -3.14
N LEU A 15 0.03 2.34 -1.94
CA LEU A 15 0.04 1.18 -1.04
C LEU A 15 -1.35 0.70 -0.63
N GLY A 16 -2.30 1.62 -0.41
CA GLY A 16 -3.67 1.26 -0.08
C GLY A 16 -4.34 0.47 -1.22
N ALA A 17 -4.25 1.00 -2.45
CA ALA A 17 -4.76 0.31 -3.63
C ALA A 17 -4.02 -1.01 -3.90
N TYR A 18 -2.71 -1.06 -3.67
CA TYR A 18 -1.92 -2.28 -3.83
C TYR A 18 -2.35 -3.38 -2.84
N VAL A 19 -2.52 -3.05 -1.56
CA VAL A 19 -2.96 -4.00 -0.52
C VAL A 19 -4.37 -4.54 -0.79
N LEU A 20 -5.24 -3.72 -1.37
CA LEU A 20 -6.61 -4.08 -1.71
C LEU A 20 -6.74 -4.75 -3.10
N ASP A 21 -5.62 -5.08 -3.75
CA ASP A 21 -5.57 -5.64 -5.11
C ASP A 21 -6.33 -4.78 -6.16
N ALA A 22 -6.33 -3.46 -5.96
CA ALA A 22 -7.09 -2.48 -6.74
C ALA A 22 -6.21 -1.69 -7.74
N LEU A 23 -4.97 -2.14 -7.98
CA LEU A 23 -4.07 -1.54 -8.96
C LEU A 23 -4.06 -2.29 -10.29
N PRO A 24 -3.84 -1.59 -11.42
CA PRO A 24 -3.47 -2.23 -12.66
C PRO A 24 -2.21 -3.09 -12.50
N ALA A 25 -2.14 -4.24 -13.17
CA ALA A 25 -1.04 -5.20 -13.03
C ALA A 25 0.36 -4.56 -13.23
N ALA A 26 0.50 -3.61 -14.16
CA ALA A 26 1.76 -2.91 -14.40
C ALA A 26 2.22 -2.05 -13.20
N GLU A 27 1.28 -1.42 -12.51
CA GLU A 27 1.55 -0.63 -11.31
C GLU A 27 1.83 -1.54 -10.11
N ALA A 28 1.06 -2.62 -9.95
CA ALA A 28 1.30 -3.62 -8.92
C ALA A 28 2.70 -4.23 -9.02
N CYS A 29 3.17 -4.60 -10.23
CA CYS A 29 4.53 -5.07 -10.43
C CYS A 29 5.59 -4.02 -10.04
N THR A 30 5.32 -2.75 -10.31
CA THR A 30 6.23 -1.65 -9.96
C THR A 30 6.33 -1.48 -8.45
N VAL A 31 5.20 -1.50 -7.74
CA VAL A 31 5.14 -1.45 -6.28
C VAL A 31 5.84 -2.66 -5.67
N ALA A 32 5.54 -3.88 -6.15
CA ALA A 32 6.16 -5.11 -5.65
C ALA A 32 7.69 -5.09 -5.78
N ARG A 33 8.22 -4.59 -6.90
CA ARG A 33 9.67 -4.43 -7.10
C ARG A 33 10.27 -3.38 -6.16
N HIS A 34 9.56 -2.29 -5.90
CA HIS A 34 10.02 -1.25 -4.98
C HIS A 34 10.08 -1.75 -3.54
N LEU A 35 9.05 -2.47 -3.07
CA LEU A 35 8.97 -3.02 -1.71
C LEU A 35 10.12 -3.99 -1.39
N GLN A 36 10.65 -4.69 -2.38
CA GLN A 36 11.81 -5.57 -2.22
C GLN A 36 13.12 -4.81 -1.95
N ASN A 37 13.19 -3.52 -2.28
CA ASN A 37 14.43 -2.74 -2.27
C ASN A 37 14.37 -1.52 -1.33
N CYS A 38 13.26 -1.28 -0.65
CA CYS A 38 13.04 -0.08 0.16
C CYS A 38 12.38 -0.43 1.50
N ASP A 39 13.20 -0.54 2.56
CA ASP A 39 12.75 -0.88 3.92
C ASP A 39 11.71 0.10 4.46
N ARG A 40 11.85 1.39 4.12
CA ARG A 40 10.89 2.43 4.53
C ARG A 40 9.50 2.15 3.96
N CYS A 41 9.41 1.89 2.66
CA CYS A 41 8.13 1.60 2.02
C CYS A 41 7.60 0.21 2.39
N ALA A 42 8.47 -0.76 2.69
CA ALA A 42 8.06 -2.03 3.26
C ALA A 42 7.42 -1.86 4.65
N ALA A 43 7.96 -0.98 5.49
CA ALA A 43 7.36 -0.65 6.79
C ALA A 43 6.01 0.07 6.64
N ASP A 44 5.91 1.05 5.73
CA ASP A 44 4.64 1.72 5.42
C ASP A 44 3.61 0.71 4.88
N TYR A 45 4.03 -0.23 4.01
CA TYR A 45 3.17 -1.30 3.49
C TYR A 45 2.65 -2.19 4.61
N ALA A 46 3.51 -2.60 5.57
CA ALA A 46 3.09 -3.44 6.68
C ALA A 46 2.01 -2.76 7.53
N ALA A 47 2.15 -1.47 7.82
CA ALA A 47 1.15 -0.71 8.57
C ALA A 47 -0.20 -0.61 7.83
N VAL A 48 -0.16 -0.41 6.51
CA VAL A 48 -1.39 -0.37 5.68
C VAL A 48 -2.03 -1.75 5.57
N ALA A 49 -1.24 -2.80 5.42
CA ALA A 49 -1.71 -4.18 5.34
C ALA A 49 -2.38 -4.63 6.65
N GLU A 50 -1.84 -4.23 7.80
CA GLU A 50 -2.45 -4.46 9.11
C GLU A 50 -3.82 -3.77 9.22
N ALA A 51 -3.92 -2.50 8.82
CA ALA A 51 -5.20 -1.80 8.81
C ALA A 51 -6.21 -2.44 7.84
N ALA A 52 -5.77 -2.86 6.65
CA ALA A 52 -6.63 -3.53 5.68
C ALA A 52 -7.14 -4.90 6.16
N ALA A 53 -6.36 -5.62 6.96
CA ALA A 53 -6.77 -6.89 7.54
C ALA A 53 -7.95 -6.76 8.52
N LEU A 54 -8.22 -5.54 9.02
CA LEU A 54 -9.37 -5.24 9.87
C LEU A 54 -10.65 -4.93 9.09
N LEU A 55 -10.54 -4.56 7.80
CA LEU A 55 -11.71 -4.20 6.98
C LEU A 55 -12.80 -5.29 6.94
N PRO A 56 -12.49 -6.60 6.87
CA PRO A 56 -13.53 -7.64 6.88
C PRO A 56 -14.34 -7.72 8.18
N LEU A 57 -13.92 -7.03 9.25
CA LEU A 57 -14.67 -6.96 10.51
C LEU A 57 -15.76 -5.89 10.48
N LEU A 58 -15.70 -4.97 9.51
CA LEU A 58 -16.66 -3.89 9.35
C LEU A 58 -17.81 -4.33 8.45
N THR A 59 -19.01 -3.88 8.76
CA THR A 59 -20.17 -3.96 7.85
C THR A 59 -20.33 -2.67 7.07
N GLU A 60 -21.24 -2.67 6.09
CA GLU A 60 -21.56 -1.46 5.34
C GLU A 60 -22.15 -0.38 6.25
N GLU A 61 -22.92 -0.77 7.28
CA GLU A 61 -23.49 0.16 8.26
C GLU A 61 -22.40 0.87 9.09
N ASP A 62 -21.32 0.18 9.45
CA ASP A 62 -20.19 0.76 10.19
C ASP A 62 -19.46 1.86 9.40
N LEU A 63 -19.65 1.92 8.07
CA LEU A 63 -19.00 2.89 7.17
C LEU A 63 -19.84 4.14 6.89
N LEU A 64 -21.11 4.17 7.33
CA LEU A 64 -22.05 5.27 7.06
C LEU A 64 -22.03 6.38 8.13
N GLU A 65 -21.24 6.23 9.19
CA GLU A 65 -21.10 7.18 10.31
C GLU A 65 -20.07 8.30 10.08
#